data_AF-A0A1E7FKE1-F1
#
_entry.id   AF-A0A1E7FKE1-F1
#
_cell.length_a   1.000
_cell.length_b   1.000
_cell.length_c   1.000
_cell.angle_alpha   90.00
_cell.angle_beta   90.00
_cell.angle_gamma   90.00
#
_symmetry.space_group_name_H-M   'P 1'
#
loop_
_entity.id
_entity.type
_entity.pdbx_description
1 polymer ?
#
loop_
_entity_poly.entity_id
_entity_poly.type
_entity_poly.pdbx_seq_one_letter_code
_entity_poly.pdbx_strand_id
1 'polypeptide(L)'
;MVLEAHKWNPEKSYVNQIPPRGLHNLGNTCFMNATLQCLAYIPPLCGAIAPKKIANALPTIGTCEDAHEFLVHLLDAMNDGELRAAGINQHLSGWRDRLPVTRLNETTFIHRTFGGYFRSQVRCRKCNYRSNTYDPFLDLSLEVSKKSSTSVLNALSEFTRKETLDAANQWKCSGCKKYVCATKQLTVFRPPLSLCIQLKRFAFNSGTNGYKSSKYGGGGGSKISKPIEFPATLNLPLSDNRSCRYTLTGIVIHVGGSSHSGHYTAYVKKPDRKGASQWYHIDDSDVEPVSEKTVLRQKDAYLLFYCR
;
A
#
# COMPACT_ATOMS: atom_id res chain seq x y z
N MET A 1 -18.56 -9.39 23.07
CA MET A 1 -19.55 -8.72 22.20
C MET A 1 -18.86 -8.48 20.86
N VAL A 2 -18.98 -9.46 19.97
CA VAL A 2 -18.34 -9.46 18.65
C VAL A 2 -19.01 -8.35 17.84
N LEU A 3 -18.28 -7.29 17.49
CA LEU A 3 -18.76 -6.33 16.50
C LEU A 3 -18.98 -7.13 15.21
N GLU A 4 -20.25 -7.43 14.92
CA GLU A 4 -20.66 -8.02 13.66
C GLU A 4 -20.08 -7.14 12.56
N ALA A 5 -19.20 -7.72 11.75
CA ALA A 5 -18.78 -7.10 10.51
C ALA A 5 -20.06 -6.90 9.70
N HIS A 6 -20.57 -5.66 9.68
CA HIS A 6 -21.63 -5.29 8.75
C HIS A 6 -21.21 -5.78 7.37
N LYS A 7 -21.91 -6.81 6.88
CA LYS A 7 -21.72 -7.30 5.51
C LYS A 7 -21.90 -6.08 4.61
N TRP A 8 -20.81 -5.67 3.99
CA TRP A 8 -20.79 -4.59 3.01
C TRP A 8 -21.90 -4.85 1.98
N ASN A 9 -22.91 -3.97 1.96
CA ASN A 9 -23.99 -4.04 0.99
C ASN A 9 -23.77 -2.92 -0.04
N PRO A 10 -23.34 -3.26 -1.27
CA PRO A 10 -23.05 -2.27 -2.32
C PRO A 10 -24.26 -1.40 -2.69
N GLU A 11 -25.50 -1.86 -2.46
CA GLU A 11 -26.71 -1.10 -2.79
C GLU A 11 -27.03 0.01 -1.75
N LYS A 12 -26.57 -0.15 -0.51
CA LYS A 12 -26.85 0.78 0.61
C LYS A 12 -25.75 1.82 0.85
N SER A 13 -24.63 1.76 0.14
CA SER A 13 -23.56 2.75 0.27
C SER A 13 -23.93 4.07 -0.38
N TYR A 14 -23.91 5.16 0.41
CA TYR A 14 -24.07 6.53 -0.08
C TYR A 14 -23.05 6.91 -1.17
N VAL A 15 -21.84 6.35 -1.12
CA VAL A 15 -20.75 6.59 -2.09
C VAL A 15 -21.12 6.11 -3.50
N ASN A 16 -21.99 5.09 -3.60
CA ASN A 16 -22.44 4.56 -4.89
C ASN A 16 -23.59 5.38 -5.50
N GLN A 17 -24.20 6.32 -4.76
CA GLN A 17 -25.41 7.01 -5.20
C GLN A 17 -25.15 8.38 -5.85
N ILE A 18 -24.04 9.04 -5.53
CA ILE A 18 -23.72 10.40 -5.98
C ILE A 18 -22.35 10.38 -6.68
N PRO A 19 -22.09 11.20 -7.71
CA PRO A 19 -20.73 11.37 -8.25
C PRO A 19 -19.74 11.75 -7.14
N PRO A 20 -18.42 11.51 -7.33
CA PRO A 20 -17.42 12.00 -6.41
C PRO A 20 -17.54 13.50 -6.21
N ARG A 21 -17.29 13.95 -4.98
CA ARG A 21 -17.16 15.35 -4.65
C ARG A 21 -15.69 15.66 -4.50
N GLY A 22 -15.22 16.73 -5.12
CA GLY A 22 -13.88 17.22 -4.91
C GLY A 22 -13.68 17.70 -3.46
N LEU A 23 -12.41 17.83 -3.09
CA LEU A 23 -11.97 18.38 -1.81
C LEU A 23 -11.18 19.66 -2.08
N HIS A 24 -11.53 20.75 -1.40
CA HIS A 24 -10.79 22.00 -1.55
C HIS A 24 -9.35 21.82 -1.08
N ASN A 25 -8.40 22.34 -1.85
CA ASN A 25 -7.01 22.46 -1.43
C ASN A 25 -6.91 23.53 -0.34
N LEU A 26 -6.33 23.17 0.81
CA LEU A 26 -6.15 24.08 1.95
C LEU A 26 -4.71 24.62 2.05
N GLY A 27 -3.98 24.57 0.92
CA GLY A 27 -2.57 24.95 0.82
C GLY A 27 -1.66 23.73 0.90
N ASN A 28 -1.13 23.29 -0.25
CA ASN A 28 -0.29 22.10 -0.39
C ASN A 28 -0.92 20.79 0.14
N THR A 29 -2.25 20.68 0.15
CA THR A 29 -2.95 19.48 0.68
C THR A 29 -3.40 18.49 -0.40
N CYS A 30 -2.96 18.65 -1.65
CA CYS A 30 -3.40 17.80 -2.76
C CYS A 30 -3.00 16.32 -2.56
N PHE A 31 -1.86 16.03 -1.91
CA PHE A 31 -1.43 14.67 -1.55
C PHE A 31 -2.46 13.95 -0.66
N MET A 32 -3.02 14.68 0.32
CA MET A 32 -4.07 14.21 1.20
C MET A 32 -5.36 14.01 0.41
N ASN A 33 -5.77 15.03 -0.37
CA ASN A 33 -7.01 14.99 -1.13
C ASN A 33 -7.04 13.77 -2.06
N ALA A 34 -6.00 13.58 -2.88
CA ALA A 34 -5.91 12.47 -3.82
C ALA A 34 -5.95 11.10 -3.11
N THR A 35 -5.25 10.97 -1.98
CA THR A 35 -5.23 9.71 -1.21
C THR A 35 -6.59 9.41 -0.58
N LEU A 36 -7.22 10.42 0.04
CA LEU A 36 -8.55 10.29 0.64
C LEU A 36 -9.61 9.92 -0.40
N GLN A 37 -9.54 10.49 -1.60
CA GLN A 37 -10.44 10.12 -2.70
C GLN A 37 -10.29 8.64 -3.05
N CYS A 38 -9.06 8.12 -3.20
CA CYS A 38 -8.87 6.70 -3.49
C CYS A 38 -9.40 5.80 -2.36
N LEU A 39 -9.14 6.15 -1.10
CA LEU A 39 -9.59 5.38 0.06
C LEU A 39 -11.12 5.38 0.21
N ALA A 40 -11.78 6.51 -0.07
CA ALA A 40 -13.23 6.66 0.04
C ALA A 40 -14.01 5.75 -0.93
N TYR A 41 -13.38 5.31 -2.02
CA TYR A 41 -13.97 4.43 -3.05
C TYR A 41 -13.52 2.98 -2.95
N ILE A 42 -12.74 2.61 -1.92
CA ILE A 42 -12.43 1.21 -1.62
C ILE A 42 -13.69 0.57 -1.01
N PRO A 43 -14.28 -0.48 -1.60
CA PRO A 43 -15.60 -0.96 -1.19
C PRO A 43 -15.71 -1.31 0.30
N PRO A 44 -14.74 -1.99 0.94
CA PRO A 44 -14.79 -2.19 2.39
C PRO A 44 -14.83 -0.88 3.20
N LEU A 45 -14.13 0.16 2.74
CA LEU A 45 -13.96 1.43 3.46
C LEU A 45 -15.11 2.43 3.24
N CYS A 46 -15.85 2.28 2.14
CA CYS A 46 -17.00 3.11 1.84
C CYS A 46 -17.98 3.11 3.04
N GLY A 47 -18.26 4.28 3.61
CA GLY A 47 -19.14 4.43 4.78
C GLY A 47 -18.49 4.14 6.14
N ALA A 48 -17.32 3.48 6.20
CA ALA A 48 -16.52 3.35 7.43
C ALA A 48 -15.67 4.62 7.67
N ILE A 49 -15.25 5.27 6.58
CA ILE A 49 -14.55 6.56 6.60
C ILE A 49 -15.58 7.69 6.81
N ALA A 50 -15.93 7.97 8.07
CA ALA A 50 -16.66 9.18 8.41
C ALA A 50 -15.66 10.36 8.55
N PRO A 51 -15.90 11.52 7.92
CA PRO A 51 -14.98 12.68 7.98
C PRO A 51 -14.59 13.09 9.41
N LYS A 52 -15.53 12.96 10.36
CA LYS A 52 -15.30 13.26 11.79
C LYS A 52 -14.25 12.36 12.45
N LYS A 53 -14.09 11.11 12.00
CA LYS A 53 -13.07 10.19 12.53
C LYS A 53 -11.69 10.48 11.94
N ILE A 54 -11.61 10.94 10.68
CA ILE A 54 -10.36 11.36 10.04
C ILE A 54 -9.87 12.69 10.65
N ALA A 55 -10.78 13.65 10.91
CA ALA A 55 -10.47 14.95 11.50
C ALA A 55 -9.67 14.87 12.81
N ASN A 56 -9.96 13.86 13.64
CA ASN A 56 -9.25 13.65 14.90
C ASN A 56 -7.85 13.00 14.72
N ALA A 57 -7.58 12.37 13.57
CA ALA A 57 -6.28 11.80 13.21
C ALA A 57 -5.38 12.80 12.44
N LEU A 58 -5.95 13.89 11.92
CA LEU A 58 -5.30 14.90 11.10
C LEU A 58 -4.27 15.85 11.77
N PRO A 59 -4.23 16.10 13.10
CA PRO A 59 -3.35 17.14 13.65
C PRO A 59 -1.85 16.85 13.49
N THR A 60 -1.44 15.59 13.36
CA THR A 60 -0.02 15.20 13.15
C THR A 60 0.39 15.11 11.68
N ILE A 61 -0.55 15.29 10.75
CA ILE A 61 -0.37 14.95 9.33
C ILE A 61 0.01 16.17 8.47
N GLY A 62 -0.17 17.38 8.97
CA GLY A 62 0.04 18.64 8.22
C GLY A 62 1.48 18.93 7.76
N THR A 63 2.43 18.04 8.04
CA THR A 63 3.84 18.16 7.60
C THR A 63 4.21 17.19 6.48
N CYS A 64 3.36 16.20 6.17
CA CYS A 64 3.66 15.23 5.11
C CYS A 64 3.49 15.90 3.75
N GLU A 65 4.46 15.73 2.85
CA GLU A 65 4.36 16.19 1.45
C GLU A 65 4.24 15.01 0.46
N ASP A 66 4.40 13.78 0.96
CA ASP A 66 4.31 12.53 0.20
C ASP A 66 2.99 11.78 0.47
N ALA A 67 2.27 11.45 -0.60
CA ALA A 67 0.99 10.75 -0.50
C ALA A 67 1.08 9.34 0.11
N HIS A 68 2.22 8.64 -0.04
CA HIS A 68 2.45 7.33 0.57
C HIS A 68 2.69 7.45 2.07
N GLU A 69 3.51 8.43 2.49
CA GLU A 69 3.74 8.70 3.91
C GLU A 69 2.43 9.06 4.62
N PHE A 70 1.63 9.94 3.98
CA PHE A 70 0.27 10.26 4.44
C PHE A 70 -0.60 9.01 4.57
N LEU A 71 -0.61 8.13 3.56
CA LEU A 71 -1.39 6.89 3.58
C LEU A 71 -1.00 6.00 4.77
N VAL A 72 0.29 5.75 4.95
CA VAL A 72 0.79 4.88 6.03
C VAL A 72 0.39 5.45 7.39
N HIS A 73 0.63 6.75 7.63
CA HIS A 73 0.25 7.40 8.88
C HIS A 73 -1.26 7.39 9.12
N LEU A 74 -2.07 7.58 8.08
CA LEU A 74 -3.52 7.52 8.19
C LEU A 74 -3.99 6.11 8.58
N LEU A 75 -3.46 5.06 7.93
CA LEU A 75 -3.82 3.67 8.24
C LEU A 75 -3.40 3.29 9.67
N ASP A 76 -2.22 3.70 10.11
CA ASP A 76 -1.74 3.49 11.48
C ASP A 76 -2.62 4.22 12.50
N ALA A 77 -2.95 5.49 12.25
CA ALA A 77 -3.82 6.27 13.13
C ALA A 77 -5.24 5.69 13.23
N MET A 78 -5.78 5.16 12.12
CA MET A 78 -7.07 4.47 12.11
C MET A 78 -7.03 3.15 12.90
N ASN A 79 -5.98 2.34 12.71
CA ASN A 79 -5.77 1.11 13.47
C ASN A 79 -5.70 1.39 14.98
N ASP A 80 -4.89 2.37 15.37
CA ASP A 80 -4.73 2.75 16.76
C ASP A 80 -6.00 3.37 17.35
N GLY A 81 -6.74 4.14 16.55
CA GLY A 81 -8.04 4.69 16.95
C GLY A 81 -9.06 3.59 17.27
N GLU A 82 -9.10 2.52 16.46
CA GLU A 82 -9.99 1.38 16.67
C GLU A 82 -9.61 0.60 17.93
N LEU A 83 -8.32 0.34 18.14
CA LEU A 83 -7.84 -0.32 19.35
C LEU A 83 -8.15 0.51 20.61
N ARG A 84 -7.92 1.84 20.57
CA ARG A 84 -8.26 2.74 21.68
C ARG A 84 -9.76 2.72 21.98
N ALA A 85 -10.61 2.72 20.94
CA ALA A 85 -12.06 2.62 21.11
C ALA A 85 -12.50 1.28 21.73
N ALA A 86 -11.73 0.21 21.51
CA ALA A 86 -11.92 -1.09 22.17
C ALA A 86 -11.32 -1.15 23.60
N GLY A 87 -10.82 -0.03 24.13
CA GLY A 87 -10.18 0.05 25.45
C GLY A 87 -8.74 -0.47 25.47
N ILE A 88 -8.14 -0.72 24.30
CA ILE A 88 -6.76 -1.22 24.16
C ILE A 88 -5.84 -0.04 23.85
N ASN A 89 -4.97 0.30 24.79
CA ASN A 89 -3.94 1.30 24.56
C ASN A 89 -2.56 0.64 24.49
N GLN A 90 -1.98 0.60 23.29
CA GLN A 90 -0.67 -0.01 23.04
C GLN A 90 0.49 0.67 23.80
N HIS A 91 0.30 1.93 24.22
CA HIS A 91 1.28 2.71 24.97
C HIS A 91 1.16 2.55 26.49
N LEU A 92 0.13 1.87 27.00
CA LEU A 92 0.01 1.52 28.42
C LEU A 92 0.68 0.16 28.67
N SER A 93 1.66 0.15 29.58
CA SER A 93 2.54 -0.98 29.88
C SER A 93 1.82 -2.27 30.29
N GLY A 94 0.60 -2.19 30.85
CA GLY A 94 -0.11 -3.35 31.39
C GLY A 94 -0.71 -4.36 30.38
N TRP A 95 -0.74 -4.01 29.08
CA TRP A 95 -1.29 -4.88 28.02
C TRP A 95 -0.23 -5.54 27.14
N ARG A 96 1.00 -5.00 27.09
CA ARG A 96 2.11 -5.53 26.28
C ARG A 96 2.45 -6.99 26.60
N ASP A 97 2.09 -7.45 27.80
CA ASP A 97 2.42 -8.79 28.30
C ASP A 97 1.34 -9.85 28.02
N ARG A 98 0.16 -9.50 27.50
CA ARG A 98 -0.97 -10.46 27.37
C ARG A 98 -1.19 -11.03 25.97
N LEU A 99 -0.92 -10.28 24.91
CA LEU A 99 -1.05 -10.73 23.52
C LEU A 99 0.00 -10.06 22.63
N PRO A 100 0.59 -10.77 21.65
CA PRO A 100 1.45 -10.14 20.65
C PRO A 100 0.69 -9.02 19.92
N VAL A 101 1.24 -7.80 19.87
CA VAL A 101 0.64 -6.61 19.23
C VAL A 101 0.14 -6.92 17.81
N THR A 102 0.86 -7.75 17.07
CA THR A 102 0.48 -8.23 15.74
C THR A 102 -0.88 -8.91 15.70
N ARG A 103 -1.22 -9.75 16.70
CA ARG A 103 -2.53 -10.42 16.76
C ARG A 103 -3.67 -9.45 17.07
N LEU A 104 -3.41 -8.39 17.83
CA LEU A 104 -4.41 -7.35 18.10
C LEU A 104 -4.68 -6.53 16.85
N ASN A 105 -3.62 -6.13 16.14
CA ASN A 105 -3.73 -5.42 14.87
C ASN A 105 -4.57 -6.21 13.86
N GLU A 106 -4.37 -7.53 13.74
CA GLU A 106 -5.18 -8.40 12.86
C GLU A 106 -6.71 -8.33 13.12
N THR A 107 -7.12 -7.89 14.31
CA THR A 107 -8.55 -7.75 14.64
C THR A 107 -9.17 -6.49 14.09
N THR A 108 -8.38 -5.46 13.73
CA THR A 108 -8.88 -4.16 13.29
C THR A 108 -9.40 -4.21 11.86
N PHE A 109 -10.31 -3.28 11.56
CA PHE A 109 -10.84 -3.08 10.23
C PHE A 109 -9.73 -2.84 9.18
N ILE A 110 -8.67 -2.10 9.56
CA ILE A 110 -7.54 -1.79 8.68
C ILE A 110 -6.79 -3.05 8.27
N HIS A 111 -6.38 -3.90 9.22
CA HIS A 111 -5.67 -5.14 8.90
C HIS A 111 -6.58 -6.20 8.26
N ARG A 112 -7.90 -6.18 8.52
CA ARG A 112 -8.83 -7.03 7.76
C ARG A 112 -8.90 -6.63 6.29
N THR A 113 -8.78 -5.33 6.00
CA THR A 113 -8.91 -4.78 4.65
C THR A 113 -7.59 -4.79 3.88
N PHE A 114 -6.56 -4.15 4.40
CA PHE A 114 -5.25 -3.99 3.74
C PHE A 114 -4.19 -4.99 4.22
N GLY A 115 -4.45 -5.70 5.31
CA GLY A 115 -3.49 -6.63 5.90
C GLY A 115 -3.25 -7.88 5.04
N GLY A 116 -2.01 -8.03 4.62
CA GLY A 116 -1.48 -9.26 4.02
C GLY A 116 -0.28 -9.80 4.80
N TYR A 117 0.22 -10.96 4.36
CA TYR A 117 1.46 -11.55 4.90
C TYR A 117 2.39 -11.89 3.77
N PHE A 118 3.66 -11.53 3.93
CA PHE A 118 4.73 -12.14 3.17
C PHE A 118 5.16 -13.46 3.80
N ARG A 119 5.75 -14.32 2.99
CA ARG A 119 6.62 -15.42 3.42
C ARG A 119 8.02 -15.15 2.89
N SER A 120 8.95 -14.88 3.79
CA SER A 120 10.38 -14.86 3.49
C SER A 120 10.93 -16.26 3.74
N GLN A 121 11.34 -16.94 2.67
CA GLN A 121 11.88 -18.29 2.74
C GLN A 121 13.38 -18.28 2.46
N VAL A 122 14.16 -18.83 3.39
CA VAL A 122 15.55 -19.21 3.18
C VAL A 122 15.64 -20.72 3.03
N ARG A 123 16.08 -21.19 1.87
CA ARG A 123 16.25 -22.62 1.57
C ARG A 123 17.73 -22.95 1.45
N CYS A 124 18.19 -23.88 2.28
CA CYS A 124 19.54 -24.41 2.20
C CYS A 124 19.75 -25.15 0.86
N ARG A 125 20.86 -24.87 0.15
CA ARG A 125 21.19 -25.60 -1.08
C ARG A 125 21.82 -26.98 -0.84
N LYS A 126 22.30 -27.25 0.38
CA LYS A 126 22.93 -28.54 0.74
C LYS A 126 21.91 -29.57 1.23
N CYS A 127 21.13 -29.24 2.27
CA CYS A 127 20.20 -30.17 2.90
C CYS A 127 18.71 -29.90 2.59
N ASN A 128 18.39 -28.91 1.75
CA ASN A 128 17.03 -28.49 1.45
C ASN A 128 16.17 -27.99 2.63
N TYR A 129 16.73 -27.87 3.84
CA TYR A 129 16.03 -27.25 4.98
C TYR A 129 15.49 -25.86 4.62
N ARG A 130 14.25 -25.59 5.01
CA ARG A 130 13.55 -24.33 4.75
C ARG A 130 13.29 -23.60 6.06
N SER A 131 13.79 -22.38 6.16
CA SER A 131 13.42 -21.43 7.22
C SER A 131 12.43 -20.45 6.65
N ASN A 132 11.21 -20.41 7.18
CA ASN A 132 10.18 -19.45 6.77
C ASN A 132 9.95 -18.44 7.89
N THR A 133 9.93 -17.16 7.56
CA THR A 133 9.36 -16.10 8.42
C THR A 133 8.15 -15.50 7.72
N TYR A 134 7.19 -15.04 8.52
CA TYR A 134 5.94 -14.47 8.03
C TYR A 134 5.79 -13.06 8.58
N ASP A 135 5.79 -12.09 7.68
CA ASP A 135 5.86 -10.67 8.02
C ASP A 135 4.58 -9.99 7.50
N PRO A 136 3.81 -9.29 8.36
CA PRO A 136 2.61 -8.59 7.93
C PRO A 136 2.95 -7.38 7.07
N PHE A 137 2.04 -6.98 6.18
CA PHE A 137 2.14 -5.75 5.40
C PHE A 137 0.76 -5.10 5.20
N LEU A 138 0.74 -3.79 4.94
CA LEU A 138 -0.46 -3.03 4.56
C LEU A 138 -0.38 -2.51 3.10
N ASP A 139 0.82 -2.39 2.55
CA ASP A 139 1.08 -1.99 1.18
C ASP A 139 2.27 -2.76 0.57
N LEU A 140 2.39 -2.69 -0.76
CA LEU A 140 3.54 -3.20 -1.52
C LEU A 140 4.32 -2.03 -2.12
N SER A 141 5.50 -1.74 -1.58
CA SER A 141 6.37 -0.70 -2.10
C SER A 141 7.36 -1.26 -3.13
N LEU A 142 7.04 -1.09 -4.43
CA LEU A 142 7.79 -1.69 -5.53
C LEU A 142 8.89 -0.77 -6.06
N GLU A 143 10.09 -1.32 -6.19
CA GLU A 143 11.24 -0.65 -6.80
C GLU A 143 11.08 -0.55 -8.33
N VAL A 144 11.00 0.68 -8.85
CA VAL A 144 10.84 0.95 -10.28
C VAL A 144 12.06 1.57 -10.95
N SER A 145 13.16 1.73 -10.20
CA SER A 145 14.43 2.28 -10.70
C SER A 145 15.14 1.38 -11.72
N LYS A 146 14.93 0.06 -11.66
CA LYS A 146 15.57 -0.91 -12.55
C LYS A 146 15.05 -0.80 -13.98
N LYS A 147 15.93 -0.95 -14.97
CA LYS A 147 15.56 -0.93 -16.39
C LYS A 147 14.51 -2.00 -16.75
N SER A 148 14.53 -3.15 -16.08
CA SER A 148 13.58 -4.26 -16.28
C SER A 148 12.17 -3.99 -15.73
N SER A 149 11.98 -3.01 -14.85
CA SER A 149 10.66 -2.68 -14.28
C SER A 149 9.87 -1.80 -15.26
N THR A 150 9.29 -2.37 -16.32
CA THR A 150 8.44 -1.65 -17.29
C THR A 150 6.95 -1.72 -16.97
N SER A 151 6.55 -2.69 -16.14
CA SER A 151 5.18 -2.86 -15.65
C SER A 151 5.14 -3.21 -14.17
N VAL A 152 3.97 -3.07 -13.54
CA VAL A 152 3.70 -3.52 -12.16
C VAL A 152 3.98 -5.02 -12.01
N LEU A 153 3.65 -5.83 -13.03
CA LEU A 153 3.93 -7.26 -13.03
C LEU A 153 5.43 -7.57 -13.03
N ASN A 154 6.23 -6.82 -13.80
CA ASN A 154 7.68 -6.97 -13.79
C ASN A 154 8.28 -6.50 -12.47
N ALA A 155 7.81 -5.38 -11.91
CA ALA A 155 8.24 -4.89 -10.61
C ALA A 155 7.87 -5.86 -9.48
N LEU A 156 6.70 -6.51 -9.52
CA LEU A 156 6.32 -7.58 -8.59
C LEU A 156 7.19 -8.84 -8.73
N SER A 157 7.51 -9.23 -9.96
CA SER A 157 8.39 -10.37 -10.24
C SER A 157 9.80 -10.10 -9.72
N GLU A 158 10.27 -8.86 -9.85
CA GLU A 158 11.54 -8.40 -9.32
C GLU A 158 11.54 -8.37 -7.78
N PHE A 159 10.47 -7.86 -7.17
CA PHE A 159 10.26 -7.81 -5.73
C PHE A 159 10.23 -9.20 -5.08
N THR A 160 9.70 -10.20 -5.79
CA THR A 160 9.61 -11.60 -5.32
C THR A 160 10.71 -12.50 -5.89
N ARG A 161 11.72 -11.93 -6.55
CA ARG A 161 12.79 -12.70 -7.19
C ARG A 161 13.59 -13.46 -6.13
N LYS A 162 13.89 -14.72 -6.44
CA LYS A 162 14.80 -15.55 -5.66
C LYS A 162 16.23 -15.01 -5.76
N GLU A 163 16.83 -14.69 -4.63
CA GLU A 163 18.24 -14.29 -4.52
C GLU A 163 19.09 -15.43 -3.96
N THR A 164 20.38 -15.41 -4.30
CA THR A 164 21.34 -16.41 -3.80
C THR A 164 22.16 -15.77 -2.69
N LEU A 165 22.19 -16.43 -1.54
CA LEU A 165 23.09 -16.12 -0.44
C LEU A 165 24.38 -16.91 -0.70
N ASP A 166 25.39 -16.23 -1.24
CA ASP A 166 26.67 -16.79 -1.66
C ASP A 166 27.70 -16.83 -0.51
N ALA A 167 28.98 -16.94 -0.85
CA ALA A 167 30.06 -17.01 0.14
C ALA A 167 30.25 -15.71 0.94
N ALA A 168 29.86 -14.55 0.41
CA ALA A 168 30.00 -13.28 1.11
C ALA A 168 28.88 -13.06 2.15
N ASN A 169 27.70 -13.65 1.92
CA ASN A 169 26.52 -13.48 2.76
C ASN A 169 25.93 -14.83 3.22
N GLN A 170 26.79 -15.74 3.67
CA GLN A 170 26.39 -17.10 4.04
C GLN A 170 25.38 -17.13 5.18
N TRP A 171 24.41 -18.03 5.09
CA TRP A 171 23.39 -18.25 6.11
C TRP A 171 23.72 -19.47 6.96
N LYS A 172 23.61 -19.35 8.30
CA LYS A 172 23.81 -20.48 9.22
C LYS A 172 22.56 -21.36 9.21
N CYS A 173 22.68 -22.52 8.57
CA CYS A 173 21.55 -23.44 8.44
C CYS A 173 21.29 -24.23 9.72
N SER A 174 20.05 -24.23 10.21
CA SER A 174 19.66 -25.01 11.41
C SER A 174 19.76 -26.53 11.19
N GLY A 175 19.52 -27.01 9.95
CA GLY A 175 19.68 -28.42 9.60
C GLY A 175 21.14 -28.86 9.53
N CYS A 176 22.00 -28.12 8.82
CA CYS A 176 23.43 -28.45 8.70
C CYS A 176 24.27 -28.01 9.91
N LYS A 177 23.75 -27.11 10.74
CA LYS A 177 24.45 -26.40 11.85
C LYS A 177 25.72 -25.66 11.41
N LYS A 178 25.84 -25.31 10.13
CA LYS A 178 27.01 -24.65 9.51
C LYS A 178 26.56 -23.52 8.58
N TYR A 179 27.49 -22.61 8.27
CA TYR A 179 27.29 -21.61 7.23
C TYR A 179 27.30 -22.26 5.85
N VAL A 180 26.28 -21.95 5.05
CA VAL A 180 26.05 -22.57 3.75
C VAL A 180 25.49 -21.56 2.76
N CYS A 181 25.72 -21.85 1.48
CA CYS A 181 24.98 -21.18 0.42
C CYS A 181 23.49 -21.56 0.50
N ALA A 182 22.63 -20.56 0.38
CA ALA A 182 21.18 -20.70 0.47
C ALA A 182 20.51 -19.85 -0.61
N THR A 183 19.22 -20.07 -0.84
CA THR A 183 18.39 -19.14 -1.61
C THR A 183 17.43 -18.44 -0.68
N LYS A 184 17.30 -17.12 -0.82
CA LYS A 184 16.29 -16.34 -0.11
C LYS A 184 15.24 -15.86 -1.12
N GLN A 185 13.97 -15.88 -0.73
CA GLN A 185 12.89 -15.42 -1.59
C GLN A 185 11.75 -14.86 -0.73
N LEU A 186 11.27 -13.68 -1.09
CA LEU A 186 10.05 -13.10 -0.54
C LEU A 186 8.87 -13.44 -1.46
N THR A 187 7.75 -13.87 -0.89
CA THR A 187 6.53 -14.24 -1.64
C THR A 187 5.30 -13.76 -0.89
N VAL A 188 4.20 -13.46 -1.58
CA VAL A 188 2.92 -13.13 -0.90
C VAL A 188 2.32 -14.43 -0.38
N PHE A 189 2.15 -14.56 0.93
CA PHE A 189 1.54 -15.74 1.57
C PHE A 189 0.04 -15.60 1.71
N ARG A 190 -0.40 -14.48 2.30
CA ARG A 190 -1.81 -14.14 2.43
C ARG A 190 -2.06 -12.80 1.75
N PRO A 191 -2.91 -12.76 0.70
CA PRO A 191 -3.25 -11.53 0.01
C PRO A 191 -4.33 -10.73 0.76
N PRO A 192 -4.26 -9.39 0.79
CA PRO A 192 -5.26 -8.54 1.45
C PRO A 192 -6.60 -8.48 0.68
N LEU A 193 -7.66 -7.92 1.26
CA LEU A 193 -8.90 -7.62 0.51
C LEU A 193 -8.67 -6.50 -0.49
N SER A 194 -8.00 -5.44 -0.03
CA SER A 194 -7.61 -4.28 -0.82
C SER A 194 -6.10 -4.17 -0.82
N LEU A 195 -5.51 -4.23 -2.01
CA LEU A 195 -4.08 -4.15 -2.23
C LEU A 195 -3.70 -2.72 -2.59
N CYS A 196 -2.87 -2.09 -1.76
CA CYS A 196 -2.19 -0.85 -2.10
C CYS A 196 -0.79 -1.16 -2.63
N ILE A 197 -0.44 -0.57 -3.78
CA ILE A 197 0.89 -0.67 -4.37
C ILE A 197 1.46 0.74 -4.51
N GLN A 198 2.60 0.98 -3.88
CA GLN A 198 3.39 2.18 -4.11
C GLN A 198 4.45 1.89 -5.17
N LEU A 199 4.55 2.75 -6.18
CA LEU A 199 5.68 2.77 -7.11
C LEU A 199 6.73 3.73 -6.56
N LYS A 200 7.85 3.20 -6.08
CA LYS A 200 8.95 3.98 -5.49
C LYS A 200 9.68 4.80 -6.56
N ARG A 201 9.09 5.93 -6.92
CA ARG A 201 9.61 6.85 -7.96
C ARG A 201 10.62 7.85 -7.41
N PHE A 202 10.63 8.07 -6.11
CA PHE A 202 11.60 8.95 -5.45
C PHE A 202 12.71 8.08 -4.89
N ALA A 203 13.89 8.16 -5.51
CA ALA A 203 15.09 7.52 -5.00
C ALA A 203 15.85 8.53 -4.15
N PHE A 204 16.10 8.19 -2.88
CA PHE A 204 17.15 8.87 -2.13
C PHE A 204 18.48 8.33 -2.66
N ASN A 205 19.25 9.18 -3.34
CA ASN A 205 20.64 8.87 -3.68
C ASN A 205 21.39 8.67 -2.35
N SER A 206 21.46 7.42 -1.87
CA SER A 206 22.45 6.99 -0.91
C SER A 206 23.77 6.88 -1.67
N GLY A 207 24.39 8.03 -1.96
CA GLY A 207 25.77 8.08 -2.39
C GLY A 207 26.66 7.56 -1.27
N THR A 208 27.48 6.55 -1.59
CA THR A 208 28.80 6.25 -1.02
C THR A 208 29.13 6.77 0.39
N ASN A 209 29.45 5.83 1.28
CA ASN A 209 29.80 5.94 2.70
C ASN A 209 28.61 6.02 3.66
N GLY A 210 28.49 4.94 4.46
CA GLY A 210 27.63 4.91 5.64
C GLY A 210 27.87 6.12 6.54
N TYR A 211 26.84 6.47 7.30
CA TYR A 211 26.69 7.68 8.11
C TYR A 211 26.16 8.91 7.36
N LYS A 212 24.85 8.89 7.10
CA LYS A 212 23.85 9.85 7.63
C LYS A 212 22.52 9.60 6.91
N SER A 213 21.68 8.73 7.48
CA SER A 213 20.24 8.81 7.23
C SER A 213 19.77 10.09 7.92
N SER A 214 19.59 11.16 7.15
CA SER A 214 18.96 12.35 7.69
C SER A 214 17.54 11.98 8.10
N LYS A 215 17.26 12.10 9.40
CA LYS A 215 15.95 11.92 10.02
C LYS A 215 14.93 13.01 9.59
N TYR A 216 15.37 13.93 8.72
CA TYR A 216 14.56 14.96 8.04
C TYR A 216 14.94 14.96 6.56
N GLY A 217 13.97 14.66 5.69
CA GLY A 217 14.12 14.21 4.30
C GLY A 217 14.67 15.22 3.28
N GLY A 218 15.82 15.84 3.52
CA GLY A 218 16.51 16.69 2.54
C GLY A 218 17.50 15.90 1.69
N GLY A 219 17.07 15.31 0.58
CA GLY A 219 17.97 14.63 -0.37
C GLY A 219 17.45 14.69 -1.81
N GLY A 220 18.05 15.56 -2.63
CA GLY A 220 17.69 15.85 -4.02
C GLY A 220 17.81 14.68 -5.01
N GLY A 221 16.93 13.69 -4.88
CA GLY A 221 16.71 12.68 -5.91
C GLY A 221 15.69 13.15 -6.94
N SER A 222 16.07 13.14 -8.22
CA SER A 222 15.12 13.38 -9.32
C SER A 222 14.10 12.25 -9.40
N LYS A 223 12.81 12.60 -9.58
CA LYS A 223 11.73 11.63 -9.77
C LYS A 223 11.98 10.73 -10.98
N ILE A 224 11.72 9.43 -10.81
CA ILE A 224 11.70 8.45 -11.91
C ILE A 224 10.44 8.68 -12.75
N SER A 225 10.58 9.40 -13.86
CA SER A 225 9.51 9.68 -14.85
C SER A 225 9.28 8.54 -15.85
N LYS A 226 9.99 7.41 -15.70
CA LYS A 226 9.83 6.23 -16.57
C LYS A 226 8.38 5.72 -16.47
N PRO A 227 7.67 5.51 -17.60
CA PRO A 227 6.31 4.96 -17.55
C PRO A 227 6.35 3.53 -17.00
N ILE A 228 5.40 3.23 -16.13
CA ILE A 228 5.19 1.88 -15.57
C ILE A 228 3.78 1.47 -15.93
N GLU A 229 3.65 0.43 -16.75
CA GLU A 229 2.35 -0.10 -17.14
C GLU A 229 1.67 -0.82 -15.96
N PHE A 230 0.40 -0.56 -15.74
CA PHE A 230 -0.42 -1.24 -14.74
C PHE A 230 -1.73 -1.73 -15.37
N PRO A 231 -2.13 -2.99 -15.13
CA PRO A 231 -3.32 -3.54 -15.77
C PRO A 231 -4.60 -3.17 -14.98
N ALA A 232 -5.74 -3.07 -15.67
CA ALA A 232 -7.03 -2.94 -15.00
C ALA A 232 -7.37 -4.17 -14.12
N THR A 233 -6.86 -5.35 -14.50
CA THR A 233 -6.96 -6.58 -13.71
C THR A 233 -5.57 -7.13 -13.41
N LEU A 234 -5.23 -7.28 -12.14
CA LEU A 234 -3.94 -7.78 -11.67
C LEU A 234 -4.12 -9.20 -11.11
N ASN A 235 -3.32 -10.16 -11.58
CA ASN A 235 -3.23 -11.49 -10.98
C ASN A 235 -1.99 -11.55 -10.10
N LEU A 236 -2.17 -11.36 -8.79
CA LEU A 236 -1.08 -11.37 -7.81
C LEU A 236 -0.62 -12.82 -7.54
N PRO A 237 0.64 -13.18 -7.82
CA PRO A 237 1.14 -14.53 -7.55
C PRO A 237 1.31 -14.77 -6.05
N LEU A 238 0.89 -15.95 -5.60
CA LEU A 238 0.96 -16.38 -4.19
C LEU A 238 2.04 -17.44 -3.96
N SER A 239 2.37 -17.62 -2.69
CA SER A 239 3.39 -18.54 -2.16
C SER A 239 3.18 -20.01 -2.50
N ASP A 240 1.96 -20.39 -2.86
CA ASP A 240 1.50 -21.75 -3.15
C ASP A 240 1.24 -21.98 -4.65
N ASN A 241 1.80 -21.12 -5.50
CA ASN A 241 1.64 -21.12 -6.97
C ASN A 241 0.22 -20.83 -7.47
N ARG A 242 -0.71 -20.42 -6.59
CA ARG A 242 -1.99 -19.84 -7.01
C ARG A 242 -1.80 -18.35 -7.33
N SER A 243 -2.85 -17.74 -7.88
CA SER A 243 -2.93 -16.29 -8.05
C SER A 243 -4.21 -15.76 -7.44
N CYS A 244 -4.17 -14.50 -6.98
CA CYS A 244 -5.33 -13.77 -6.52
C CYS A 244 -5.64 -12.65 -7.52
N ARG A 245 -6.85 -12.66 -8.08
CA ARG A 245 -7.30 -11.65 -9.04
C ARG A 245 -7.75 -10.40 -8.30
N TYR A 246 -7.32 -9.25 -8.79
CA TYR A 246 -7.71 -7.93 -8.32
C TYR A 246 -8.15 -7.06 -9.50
N THR A 247 -9.05 -6.12 -9.24
CA THR A 247 -9.47 -5.08 -10.17
C THR A 247 -9.03 -3.72 -9.65
N LEU A 248 -8.48 -2.90 -10.54
CA LEU A 248 -8.05 -1.54 -10.24
C LEU A 248 -9.27 -0.68 -9.88
N THR A 249 -9.23 -0.05 -8.71
CA THR A 249 -10.32 0.80 -8.19
C THR A 249 -9.91 2.26 -8.03
N GLY A 250 -8.62 2.54 -7.91
CA GLY A 250 -8.12 3.92 -7.85
C GLY A 250 -6.64 4.03 -8.14
N ILE A 251 -6.23 5.20 -8.62
CA ILE A 251 -4.82 5.57 -8.77
C ILE A 251 -4.59 6.98 -8.24
N VAL A 252 -3.49 7.19 -7.53
CA VAL A 252 -2.97 8.53 -7.25
C VAL A 252 -1.84 8.78 -8.23
N ILE A 253 -1.91 9.89 -8.96
CA ILE A 253 -0.83 10.37 -9.80
C ILE A 253 -0.11 11.51 -9.09
N HIS A 254 1.18 11.65 -9.35
CA HIS A 254 1.95 12.79 -8.90
C HIS A 254 2.56 13.48 -10.11
N VAL A 255 2.23 14.74 -10.37
CA VAL A 255 2.84 15.54 -11.46
C VAL A 255 3.85 16.49 -10.83
N GLY A 256 5.11 16.41 -11.22
CA GLY A 256 6.18 17.20 -10.59
C GLY A 256 7.53 16.50 -10.66
N GLY A 257 8.61 17.27 -10.51
CA GLY A 257 9.99 16.78 -10.63
C GLY A 257 10.59 16.22 -9.34
N SER A 258 10.00 16.52 -8.18
CA SER A 258 10.52 16.12 -6.85
C SER A 258 9.38 15.66 -5.93
N SER A 259 9.71 15.07 -4.78
CA SER A 259 8.70 14.70 -3.76
C SER A 259 8.19 15.89 -2.95
N HIS A 260 8.94 17.01 -2.94
CA HIS A 260 8.65 18.23 -2.17
C HIS A 260 7.98 19.31 -3.03
N SER A 261 7.79 19.04 -4.32
CA SER A 261 7.18 19.95 -5.26
C SER A 261 6.49 19.20 -6.39
N GLY A 262 5.20 19.49 -6.54
CA GLY A 262 4.35 18.84 -7.51
C GLY A 262 2.90 18.94 -7.10
N HIS A 263 2.08 18.14 -7.77
CA HIS A 263 0.64 18.13 -7.61
C HIS A 263 0.12 16.70 -7.66
N TYR A 264 -0.69 16.33 -6.67
CA TYR A 264 -1.30 15.02 -6.62
C TYR A 264 -2.75 15.10 -7.06
N THR A 265 -3.15 14.24 -7.98
CA THR A 265 -4.56 14.06 -8.35
C THR A 265 -4.93 12.58 -8.29
N ALA A 266 -6.22 12.29 -8.26
CA ALA A 266 -6.72 10.93 -8.15
C ALA A 266 -7.59 10.55 -9.34
N TYR A 267 -7.56 9.27 -9.68
CA TYR A 267 -8.60 8.65 -10.50
C TYR A 267 -9.29 7.58 -9.67
N VAL A 268 -10.62 7.57 -9.67
CA VAL A 268 -11.42 6.60 -8.91
C VAL A 268 -12.45 5.92 -9.80
N LYS A 269 -12.63 4.61 -9.60
CA LYS A 269 -13.63 3.80 -10.29
C LYS A 269 -14.86 3.69 -9.42
N LYS A 270 -15.97 4.26 -9.89
CA LYS A 270 -17.27 4.13 -9.25
C LYS A 270 -18.05 2.99 -9.93
N PRO A 271 -18.48 1.96 -9.18
CA PRO A 271 -19.45 1.00 -9.69
C PRO A 271 -20.84 1.67 -9.78
N ASP A 272 -21.50 1.55 -10.92
CA ASP A 272 -22.89 1.95 -11.13
C ASP A 272 -23.86 0.84 -10.69
N ARG A 273 -25.06 1.23 -10.28
CA ARG A 273 -26.15 0.32 -9.87
C ARG A 273 -26.56 -0.64 -11.00
N LYS A 274 -26.34 -0.26 -12.26
CA LYS A 274 -26.66 -1.06 -13.45
C LYS A 274 -25.54 -2.02 -13.86
N GLY A 275 -24.46 -2.13 -13.07
CA GLY A 275 -23.33 -3.02 -13.32
C GLY A 275 -22.22 -2.43 -14.22
N ALA A 276 -22.46 -1.28 -14.86
CA ALA A 276 -21.41 -0.51 -15.52
C ALA A 276 -20.48 0.14 -14.47
N SER A 277 -19.27 0.53 -14.82
CA SER A 277 -18.39 1.32 -13.94
C SER A 277 -17.96 2.58 -14.66
N GLN A 278 -17.92 3.71 -13.95
CA GLN A 278 -17.48 5.00 -14.46
C GLN A 278 -16.22 5.44 -13.72
N TRP A 279 -15.20 5.85 -14.47
CA TRP A 279 -14.00 6.46 -13.90
C TRP A 279 -14.18 7.97 -13.79
N TYR A 280 -13.62 8.54 -12.73
CA TYR A 280 -13.56 9.98 -12.52
C TYR A 280 -12.12 10.39 -12.25
N HIS A 281 -11.68 11.48 -12.87
CA HIS A 281 -10.47 12.20 -12.47
C HIS A 281 -10.89 13.28 -11.46
N ILE A 282 -10.15 13.38 -10.36
CA ILE A 282 -10.41 14.30 -9.26
C ILE A 282 -9.13 15.07 -9.00
N ASP A 283 -9.18 16.35 -9.33
CA ASP A 283 -8.14 17.33 -9.09
C ASP A 283 -8.67 18.33 -8.06
N ASP A 284 -8.33 18.10 -6.79
CA ASP A 284 -8.87 18.84 -5.65
C ASP A 284 -10.40 19.00 -5.73
N SER A 285 -10.92 20.22 -5.95
CA SER A 285 -12.35 20.50 -6.04
C SER A 285 -12.99 20.08 -7.36
N ASP A 286 -12.19 19.89 -8.41
CA ASP A 286 -12.64 19.62 -9.76
C ASP A 286 -12.79 18.10 -9.98
N VAL A 287 -13.93 17.71 -10.52
CA VAL A 287 -14.28 16.31 -10.77
C VAL A 287 -14.79 16.17 -12.19
N GLU A 288 -14.15 15.31 -12.96
CA GLU A 288 -14.53 15.06 -14.36
C GLU A 288 -14.65 13.55 -14.64
N PRO A 289 -15.66 13.11 -15.40
CA PRO A 289 -15.75 11.73 -15.84
C PRO A 289 -14.70 11.45 -16.92
N VAL A 290 -14.02 10.31 -16.83
CA VAL A 290 -12.99 9.90 -17.79
C VAL A 290 -13.17 8.43 -18.21
N SER A 291 -12.55 8.06 -19.33
CA SER A 291 -12.56 6.66 -19.81
C SER A 291 -11.50 5.82 -19.09
N GLU A 292 -11.72 4.51 -18.95
CA GLU A 292 -10.71 3.58 -18.42
C GLU A 292 -9.41 3.61 -19.25
N LYS A 293 -9.53 3.83 -20.57
CA LYS A 293 -8.39 3.99 -21.48
C LYS A 293 -7.52 5.21 -21.10
N THR A 294 -8.12 6.29 -20.61
CA THR A 294 -7.41 7.47 -20.12
C THR A 294 -6.63 7.16 -18.84
N VAL A 295 -7.24 6.39 -17.93
CA VAL A 295 -6.63 5.98 -16.66
C VAL A 295 -5.41 5.09 -16.89
N LEU A 296 -5.54 4.07 -17.75
CA LEU A 296 -4.44 3.12 -18.03
C LEU A 296 -3.27 3.74 -18.81
N ARG A 297 -3.41 4.96 -19.35
CA ARG A 297 -2.35 5.69 -20.05
C ARG A 297 -1.55 6.62 -19.14
N GLN A 298 -1.93 6.76 -17.87
CA GLN A 298 -1.24 7.64 -16.93
C GLN A 298 0.18 7.14 -16.67
N LYS A 299 1.19 7.97 -16.98
CA LYS A 299 2.61 7.61 -16.85
C LYS A 299 3.16 7.87 -15.45
N ASP A 300 2.52 8.80 -14.74
CA ASP A 300 2.94 9.34 -13.45
C ASP A 300 2.20 8.73 -12.25
N ALA A 301 1.58 7.55 -12.45
CA ALA A 301 0.97 6.80 -11.37
C ALA A 301 1.98 6.55 -10.24
N TYR A 302 1.58 6.88 -9.02
CA TYR A 302 2.40 6.81 -7.81
C TYR A 302 1.86 5.76 -6.84
N LEU A 303 0.57 5.82 -6.52
CA LEU A 303 -0.14 4.78 -5.75
C LEU A 303 -1.20 4.12 -6.63
N LEU A 304 -1.33 2.80 -6.51
CA LEU A 304 -2.34 2.01 -7.19
C LEU A 304 -3.16 1.26 -6.14
N PHE A 305 -4.48 1.35 -6.24
CA PHE A 305 -5.42 0.68 -5.36
C PHE A 305 -6.20 -0.37 -6.14
N TYR A 306 -6.11 -1.60 -5.65
CA TYR A 306 -6.68 -2.80 -6.25
C TYR A 306 -7.60 -3.49 -5.25
N CYS A 307 -8.79 -3.94 -5.66
CA CYS A 307 -9.72 -4.70 -4.81
C CYS A 307 -10.09 -6.04 -5.45
N ARG A 308 -10.33 -7.07 -4.64
CA ARG A 308 -10.71 -8.41 -5.10
C ARG A 308 -12.22 -8.66 -5.08
#